data_AF-W7CN56-F1
#
_entry.id   AF-W7CN56-F1
#
_cell.length_a   1.000
_cell.length_b   1.000
_cell.length_c   1.000
_cell.angle_alpha   90.00
_cell.angle_beta   90.00
_cell.angle_gamma   90.00
#
_symmetry.space_group_name_H-M   'P 1'
#
loop_
_entity.id
_entity.type
_entity.pdbx_description
1 polymer ?
#
loop_
_entity_poly.entity_id
_entity_poly.type
_entity_poly.pdbx_seq_one_letter_code
_entity_poly.pdbx_strand_id
1 'polypeptide(L)'
;MAMLLNYEGVTVTKNELAQRIPTVPLTYDNGQKGNPHEGFVGSVSGDTPGIGVYHEPIATLAKQYVASDRVRDISGESFEKVLAAVLEGYPVWIITTSSFTPVTSMQEWQTPTETLEMTYDMHSVVITGFDQTHIYINNPYGEKKQQLKRSDFIAAWKQMGQQAVYISK
;
A
#
# COMPACT_ATOMS: atom_id res chain seq x y z
N MET A 1 4.48 -0.93 5.33
CA MET A 1 4.89 -2.19 5.98
C MET A 1 5.71 -2.00 7.27
N ALA A 2 6.90 -1.37 7.27
CA ALA A 2 7.74 -1.28 8.48
C ALA A 2 7.01 -0.78 9.74
N MET A 3 6.18 0.26 9.63
CA MET A 3 5.38 0.76 10.75
C MET A 3 4.41 -0.28 11.31
N LEU A 4 3.82 -1.11 10.45
CA LEU A 4 2.88 -2.17 10.83
C LEU A 4 3.60 -3.28 11.59
N LEU A 5 4.74 -3.76 11.08
CA LEU A 5 5.54 -4.79 11.74
C LEU A 5 6.11 -4.33 13.09
N ASN A 6 6.60 -3.08 13.17
CA ASN A 6 7.08 -2.53 14.44
C ASN A 6 5.94 -2.37 15.46
N TYR A 7 4.71 -2.07 15.03
CA TYR A 7 3.55 -2.04 15.91
C TYR A 7 3.25 -3.42 16.52
N GLU A 8 3.50 -4.48 15.76
CA GLU A 8 3.37 -5.88 16.20
C GLU A 8 4.60 -6.42 16.97
N GLY A 9 5.52 -5.54 17.37
CA GLY A 9 6.71 -5.89 18.14
C GLY A 9 7.86 -6.49 17.31
N VAL A 10 7.75 -6.51 15.99
CA VAL A 10 8.82 -6.99 15.10
C VAL A 10 9.74 -5.82 14.74
N THR A 11 10.98 -5.84 15.24
CA THR A 11 11.98 -4.82 14.94
C THR A 11 12.51 -5.01 13.53
N VAL A 12 12.09 -4.15 12.60
CA VAL A 12 12.56 -4.13 11.20
C VAL A 12 12.73 -2.71 10.70
N THR A 13 13.71 -2.52 9.81
CA THR A 13 13.92 -1.25 9.12
C THR A 13 13.23 -1.21 7.75
N LYS A 14 12.97 0.00 7.22
CA LYS A 14 12.49 0.15 5.83
C LYS A 14 13.47 -0.48 4.83
N ASN A 15 14.78 -0.35 5.08
CA ASN A 15 15.81 -0.83 4.17
C ASN A 15 15.89 -2.36 4.13
N GLU A 16 15.73 -3.05 5.27
CA GLU A 16 15.62 -4.52 5.27
C GLU A 16 14.42 -5.02 4.46
N LEU A 17 13.27 -4.37 4.62
CA LEU A 17 12.07 -4.76 3.86
C LEU A 17 12.25 -4.46 2.36
N ALA A 18 12.90 -3.34 2.03
CA ALA A 18 13.22 -2.97 0.65
C ALA A 18 14.14 -3.98 -0.04
N GLN A 19 15.04 -4.64 0.70
CA GLN A 19 15.92 -5.69 0.18
C GLN A 19 15.22 -7.04 0.00
N ARG A 20 14.06 -7.25 0.64
CA ARG A 20 13.35 -8.53 0.67
C ARG A 20 12.07 -8.55 -0.15
N ILE A 21 11.51 -7.39 -0.46
CA ILE A 21 10.35 -7.31 -1.35
C ILE A 21 10.79 -7.73 -2.75
N PRO A 22 10.05 -8.61 -3.44
CA PRO A 22 10.29 -8.87 -4.86
C PRO A 22 10.25 -7.56 -5.66
N THR A 23 11.05 -7.47 -6.72
CA THR A 23 11.10 -6.29 -7.59
C THR A 23 10.91 -6.69 -9.03
N VAL A 24 10.24 -5.85 -9.81
CA VAL A 24 10.11 -5.96 -11.27
C VAL A 24 10.62 -4.69 -11.94
N PRO A 25 11.15 -4.76 -13.18
CA PRO A 25 11.58 -3.57 -13.90
C PRO A 25 10.47 -2.52 -14.06
N LEU A 26 10.83 -1.24 -14.07
CA LEU A 26 9.87 -0.17 -14.40
C LEU A 26 9.38 -0.30 -15.85
N THR A 27 10.26 -0.69 -16.76
CA THR A 27 9.95 -0.96 -18.17
C THR A 27 10.89 -2.07 -18.65
N TYR A 28 10.33 -3.08 -19.29
CA TYR A 28 11.04 -4.17 -19.93
C TYR A 28 11.55 -3.75 -21.31
N ASP A 29 12.52 -4.49 -21.86
CA ASP A 29 13.13 -4.18 -23.17
C ASP A 29 12.11 -4.14 -24.33
N ASN A 30 11.02 -4.87 -24.21
CA ASN A 30 9.93 -4.90 -25.19
C ASN A 30 8.90 -3.75 -25.03
N GLY A 31 9.13 -2.83 -24.08
CA GLY A 31 8.27 -1.68 -23.80
C GLY A 31 7.15 -1.94 -22.79
N GLN A 32 6.91 -3.20 -22.38
CA GLN A 32 5.95 -3.51 -21.32
C GLN A 32 6.39 -2.92 -19.99
N LYS A 33 5.42 -2.63 -19.11
CA LYS A 33 5.66 -2.08 -17.77
C LYS A 33 5.68 -3.18 -16.71
N GLY A 34 6.34 -2.91 -15.58
CA GLY A 34 6.31 -3.81 -14.43
C GLY A 34 4.91 -3.91 -13.83
N ASN A 35 4.51 -5.12 -13.41
CA ASN A 35 3.25 -5.37 -12.72
C ASN A 35 3.45 -5.24 -11.19
N PRO A 36 2.81 -4.28 -10.50
CA PRO A 36 2.91 -4.12 -9.05
C PRO A 36 2.31 -5.29 -8.23
N HIS A 37 1.45 -6.14 -8.83
CA HIS A 37 0.96 -7.38 -8.21
C HIS A 37 2.07 -8.44 -8.09
N GLU A 38 3.12 -8.36 -8.91
CA GLU A 38 4.24 -9.32 -8.91
C GLU A 38 5.41 -8.88 -8.01
N GLY A 39 5.60 -7.57 -7.85
CA GLY A 39 6.68 -7.00 -7.04
C GLY A 39 6.72 -5.48 -7.10
N PHE A 40 7.65 -4.89 -6.36
CA PHE A 40 7.89 -3.46 -6.43
C PHE A 40 8.42 -3.06 -7.80
N VAL A 41 7.71 -2.15 -8.46
CA VAL A 41 8.02 -1.68 -9.80
C VAL A 41 9.12 -0.62 -9.76
N GLY A 42 10.27 -0.93 -10.35
CA GLY A 42 11.45 -0.06 -10.38
C GLY A 42 12.26 -0.11 -9.09
N SER A 43 12.98 0.97 -8.77
CA SER A 43 13.85 0.97 -7.59
C SER A 43 13.11 1.29 -6.30
N VAL A 44 13.30 0.44 -5.30
CA VAL A 44 12.77 0.62 -3.94
C VAL A 44 13.58 1.67 -3.14
N SER A 45 14.89 1.79 -3.43
CA SER A 45 15.80 2.71 -2.72
C SER A 45 15.60 4.16 -3.15
N GLY A 46 15.08 4.38 -4.36
CA GLY A 46 14.93 5.70 -4.98
C GLY A 46 16.17 6.18 -5.73
N ASP A 47 17.22 5.35 -5.84
CA ASP A 47 18.42 5.68 -6.62
C ASP A 47 18.12 5.78 -8.13
N THR A 48 17.06 5.11 -8.58
CA THR A 48 16.48 5.23 -9.92
C THR A 48 14.95 5.32 -9.80
N PRO A 49 14.22 5.64 -10.89
CA PRO A 49 12.77 5.71 -10.83
C PRO A 49 12.11 4.41 -10.36
N GLY A 50 11.12 4.54 -9.48
CA GLY A 50 10.27 3.46 -8.99
C GLY A 50 8.88 4.01 -8.68
N ILE A 51 7.88 3.13 -8.66
CA ILE A 51 6.49 3.51 -8.39
C ILE A 51 6.05 2.95 -7.05
N GLY A 52 6.01 1.64 -6.92
CA GLY A 52 5.35 1.01 -5.79
C GLY A 52 5.09 -0.46 -6.00
N VAL A 53 4.35 -1.03 -5.08
CA VAL A 53 3.99 -2.45 -5.02
C VAL A 53 2.57 -2.57 -4.49
N TYR A 54 1.82 -3.55 -4.97
CA TYR A 54 0.46 -3.82 -4.53
C TYR A 54 0.42 -4.77 -3.34
N HIS A 55 -0.79 -5.13 -2.93
CA HIS A 55 -1.04 -5.83 -1.68
C HIS A 55 -0.45 -7.25 -1.63
N GLU A 56 -0.34 -7.97 -2.75
CA GLU A 56 0.07 -9.39 -2.73
C GLU A 56 1.53 -9.59 -2.32
N PRO A 57 2.52 -8.88 -2.91
CA PRO A 57 3.90 -9.00 -2.47
C PRO A 57 4.07 -8.46 -1.04
N ILE A 58 3.27 -7.46 -0.65
CA ILE A 58 3.28 -6.86 0.69
C ILE A 58 2.77 -7.86 1.75
N ALA A 59 1.63 -8.51 1.51
CA ALA A 59 1.08 -9.52 2.39
C ALA A 59 2.00 -10.75 2.45
N THR A 60 2.57 -11.16 1.32
CA THR A 60 3.54 -12.27 1.25
C THR A 60 4.79 -11.98 2.06
N LEU A 61 5.34 -10.76 1.96
CA LEU A 61 6.49 -10.35 2.76
C LEU A 61 6.15 -10.32 4.26
N ALA A 62 4.99 -9.80 4.65
CA ALA A 62 4.57 -9.75 6.06
C ALA A 62 4.53 -11.16 6.69
N LYS A 63 4.08 -12.18 5.95
CA LYS A 63 4.03 -13.59 6.40
C LYS A 63 5.41 -14.19 6.70
N GLN A 64 6.50 -13.55 6.27
CA GLN A 64 7.86 -13.97 6.63
C GLN A 64 8.29 -13.49 8.03
N TYR A 65 7.55 -12.54 8.61
CA TYR A 65 7.90 -11.87 9.87
C TYR A 65 6.93 -12.17 11.02
N VAL A 66 5.70 -12.55 10.70
CA VAL A 66 4.67 -12.93 11.68
C VAL A 66 4.01 -14.24 11.25
N ALA A 67 3.27 -14.89 12.17
CA ALA A 67 2.50 -16.08 11.84
C ALA A 67 1.54 -15.79 10.67
N SER A 68 1.52 -16.69 9.68
CA SER A 68 0.88 -16.40 8.38
C SER A 68 -0.62 -16.17 8.46
N ASP A 69 -1.27 -16.79 9.45
CA ASP A 69 -2.70 -16.64 9.77
C ASP A 69 -3.04 -15.30 10.43
N ARG A 70 -2.04 -14.55 10.90
CA ARG A 70 -2.21 -13.19 11.40
C ARG A 70 -2.26 -12.15 10.28
N VAL A 71 -1.69 -12.43 9.11
CA VAL A 71 -1.71 -11.49 7.99
C VAL A 71 -3.06 -11.53 7.30
N ARG A 72 -3.78 -10.41 7.32
CA ARG A 72 -5.11 -10.27 6.75
C ARG A 72 -5.03 -9.31 5.58
N ASP A 73 -5.11 -9.88 4.39
CA ASP A 73 -5.31 -9.14 3.15
C ASP A 73 -6.81 -9.05 2.90
N ILE A 74 -7.34 -7.84 3.01
CA ILE A 74 -8.77 -7.53 2.83
C ILE A 74 -8.96 -6.68 1.57
N SER A 75 -8.04 -6.79 0.61
CA SER A 75 -8.14 -6.08 -0.66
C SER A 75 -9.41 -6.49 -1.41
N GLY A 76 -10.13 -5.50 -1.95
CA GLY A 76 -11.44 -5.69 -2.58
C GLY A 76 -12.65 -5.67 -1.63
N GLU A 77 -12.44 -5.74 -0.31
CA GLU A 77 -13.51 -5.59 0.69
C GLU A 77 -14.03 -4.14 0.76
N SER A 78 -15.11 -3.94 1.50
CA SER A 78 -15.66 -2.59 1.73
C SER A 78 -14.78 -1.77 2.68
N PHE A 79 -14.86 -0.43 2.59
CA PHE A 79 -14.07 0.42 3.48
C PHE A 79 -14.51 0.28 4.95
N GLU A 80 -15.74 -0.14 5.21
CA GLU A 80 -16.23 -0.47 6.56
C GLU A 80 -15.43 -1.62 7.19
N LYS A 81 -14.93 -2.59 6.40
CA LYS A 81 -14.04 -3.65 6.90
C LYS A 81 -12.69 -3.10 7.32
N VAL A 82 -12.15 -2.14 6.57
CA VAL A 82 -10.93 -1.40 6.94
C VAL A 82 -11.15 -0.68 8.27
N LEU A 83 -12.27 0.02 8.43
CA LEU A 83 -12.59 0.74 9.67
C LEU A 83 -12.84 -0.19 10.85
N ALA A 84 -13.47 -1.34 10.63
CA ALA A 84 -13.66 -2.35 11.66
C ALA A 84 -12.31 -2.87 12.20
N ALA A 85 -11.35 -3.17 11.32
CA ALA A 85 -10.01 -3.56 11.73
C ALA A 85 -9.32 -2.47 12.56
N VAL A 86 -9.44 -1.19 12.14
CA VAL A 86 -8.90 -0.05 12.90
C VAL A 86 -9.56 0.10 14.28
N LEU A 87 -10.88 -0.09 14.39
CA LEU A 87 -11.61 -0.08 15.66
C LEU A 87 -11.16 -1.20 16.62
N GLU A 88 -10.85 -2.37 16.08
CA GLU A 88 -10.31 -3.50 16.84
C GLU A 88 -8.85 -3.27 17.28
N GLY A 89 -8.25 -2.16 16.86
CA GLY A 89 -6.89 -1.75 17.24
C GLY A 89 -5.82 -2.25 16.27
N TYR A 90 -6.19 -2.65 15.05
CA TYR A 90 -5.25 -3.04 14.00
C TYR A 90 -5.02 -1.89 13.02
N PRO A 91 -3.82 -1.28 12.98
CA PRO A 91 -3.48 -0.34 11.91
C PRO A 91 -3.54 -1.03 10.55
N VAL A 92 -4.02 -0.33 9.52
CA VAL A 92 -4.23 -0.93 8.19
C VAL A 92 -3.34 -0.24 7.16
N TRP A 93 -2.47 -0.98 6.49
CA TRP A 93 -1.70 -0.51 5.34
C TRP A 93 -2.58 -0.52 4.08
N ILE A 94 -2.52 0.53 3.27
CA ILE A 94 -3.34 0.68 2.05
C ILE A 94 -2.53 1.33 0.92
N ILE A 95 -3.03 1.20 -0.32
CA ILE A 95 -2.63 2.01 -1.48
C ILE A 95 -3.66 3.12 -1.73
N THR A 96 -3.16 4.32 -2.03
CA THR A 96 -3.94 5.53 -2.34
C THR A 96 -3.12 6.43 -3.29
N THR A 97 -3.51 7.69 -3.43
CA THR A 97 -2.77 8.70 -4.20
C THR A 97 -1.98 9.63 -3.27
N SER A 98 -0.94 10.28 -3.79
CA SER A 98 -0.09 11.24 -3.08
C SER A 98 -0.87 12.45 -2.56
N SER A 99 -1.95 12.84 -3.25
CA SER A 99 -2.88 13.92 -2.85
C SER A 99 -3.99 13.46 -1.91
N PHE A 100 -4.13 12.16 -1.68
CA PHE A 100 -5.23 11.55 -0.91
C PHE A 100 -6.63 11.83 -1.47
N THR A 101 -6.68 12.15 -2.76
CA THR A 101 -7.90 12.39 -3.54
C THR A 101 -7.80 11.70 -4.91
N PRO A 102 -8.91 11.40 -5.59
CA PRO A 102 -8.85 10.83 -6.93
C PRO A 102 -8.06 11.72 -7.89
N VAL A 103 -7.29 11.09 -8.78
CA VAL A 103 -6.48 11.76 -9.80
C VAL A 103 -7.04 11.54 -11.20
N THR A 104 -6.72 12.44 -12.12
CA THR A 104 -7.04 12.31 -13.55
C THR A 104 -5.86 11.83 -14.40
N SER A 105 -4.71 11.56 -13.75
CA SER A 105 -3.43 11.17 -14.34
C SER A 105 -3.28 9.66 -14.57
N MET A 106 -4.38 8.90 -14.54
CA MET A 106 -4.36 7.45 -14.77
C MET A 106 -3.91 7.14 -16.21
N GLN A 107 -3.12 6.08 -16.36
CA GLN A 107 -2.54 5.62 -17.60
C GLN A 107 -2.71 4.11 -17.73
N GLU A 108 -3.06 3.66 -18.93
CA GLU A 108 -3.05 2.25 -19.25
C GLU A 108 -1.61 1.74 -19.35
N TRP A 109 -1.30 0.71 -18.58
CA TRP A 109 -0.02 0.02 -18.56
C TRP A 109 -0.20 -1.39 -19.08
N GLN A 110 0.43 -1.69 -20.21
CA GLN A 110 0.56 -3.06 -20.67
C GLN A 110 1.71 -3.72 -19.91
N THR A 111 1.39 -4.74 -19.11
CA THR A 111 2.37 -5.57 -18.40
C THR A 111 2.52 -6.92 -19.12
N PRO A 112 3.49 -7.77 -18.73
CA PRO A 112 3.60 -9.12 -19.28
C PRO A 112 2.37 -10.00 -19.05
N THR A 113 1.62 -9.76 -17.98
CA THR A 113 0.53 -10.63 -17.51
C THR A 113 -0.85 -10.05 -17.76
N GLU A 114 -1.01 -8.73 -17.67
CA GLU A 114 -2.29 -8.04 -17.84
C GLU A 114 -2.14 -6.55 -18.20
N THR A 115 -3.27 -5.92 -18.53
CA THR A 115 -3.34 -4.47 -18.67
C THR A 115 -3.88 -3.85 -17.38
N LEU A 116 -3.18 -2.86 -16.84
CA LEU A 116 -3.54 -2.17 -15.59
C LEU A 116 -3.77 -0.68 -15.81
N GLU A 117 -4.66 -0.06 -15.04
CA GLU A 117 -4.68 1.39 -14.91
C GLU A 117 -3.76 1.83 -13.76
N MET A 118 -2.80 2.68 -14.07
CA MET A 118 -1.71 3.06 -13.17
C MET A 118 -1.57 4.58 -13.12
N THR A 119 -1.09 5.12 -12.00
CA THR A 119 -0.67 6.52 -11.89
C THR A 119 0.67 6.63 -11.19
N TYR A 120 1.49 7.60 -11.60
CA TYR A 120 2.71 7.97 -10.89
C TYR A 120 2.42 8.67 -9.56
N ASP A 121 1.16 9.06 -9.31
CA ASP A 121 0.70 9.58 -8.04
C ASP A 121 0.43 8.47 -7.00
N MET A 122 0.71 7.20 -7.31
CA MET A 122 0.56 6.09 -6.36
C MET A 122 1.31 6.38 -5.06
N HIS A 123 0.65 6.12 -3.93
CA HIS A 123 1.22 6.25 -2.60
C HIS A 123 0.73 5.14 -1.66
N SER A 124 1.46 4.89 -0.59
CA SER A 124 1.04 3.94 0.44
C SER A 124 1.16 4.54 1.84
N VAL A 125 0.17 4.27 2.69
CA VAL A 125 0.08 4.83 4.04
C VAL A 125 -0.48 3.78 5.01
N VAL A 126 -0.43 4.10 6.31
CA VAL A 126 -1.07 3.27 7.35
C VAL A 126 -2.17 4.06 8.02
N ILE A 127 -3.41 3.56 7.97
CA ILE A 127 -4.53 4.11 8.72
C ILE A 127 -4.39 3.71 10.18
N THR A 128 -4.56 4.69 11.07
CA THR A 128 -4.36 4.53 12.53
C THR A 128 -5.57 4.97 13.35
N GLY A 129 -6.56 5.58 12.71
CA GLY A 129 -7.78 6.04 13.37
C GLY A 129 -8.72 6.73 12.40
N PHE A 130 -9.91 7.05 12.87
CA PHE A 130 -10.91 7.80 12.11
C PHE A 130 -11.95 8.41 13.06
N ASP A 131 -12.70 9.36 12.53
CA ASP A 131 -13.93 9.87 13.14
C ASP A 131 -15.07 9.90 12.08
N GLN A 132 -16.14 10.66 12.36
CA GLN A 132 -17.27 10.77 11.45
C GLN A 132 -16.89 11.35 10.08
N THR A 133 -15.94 12.28 10.01
CA THR A 133 -15.60 13.05 8.81
C THR A 133 -14.13 12.94 8.39
N HIS A 134 -13.26 12.34 9.21
CA HIS A 134 -11.83 12.25 8.96
C HIS A 134 -11.25 10.83 9.07
N ILE A 135 -10.14 10.62 8.38
CA ILE A 135 -9.22 9.49 8.53
C ILE A 135 -7.89 10.03 9.06
N TYR A 136 -7.27 9.29 9.98
CA TYR A 136 -5.94 9.60 10.52
C TYR A 136 -4.93 8.57 10.05
N ILE A 137 -3.89 9.02 9.36
CA ILE A 137 -2.85 8.15 8.81
C ILE A 137 -1.47 8.44 9.40
N ASN A 138 -0.59 7.45 9.34
CA ASN A 138 0.85 7.67 9.32
C ASN A 138 1.32 7.63 7.88
N ASN A 139 1.87 8.75 7.42
CA ASN A 139 2.39 8.96 6.09
C ASN A 139 3.91 8.69 6.11
N PRO A 140 4.46 7.82 5.24
CA PRO A 140 5.88 7.52 5.21
C PRO A 140 6.77 8.74 4.87
N TYR A 141 6.19 9.88 4.45
CA TYR A 141 6.90 11.16 4.32
C TYR A 141 7.15 11.90 5.65
N GLY A 142 6.86 11.26 6.78
CA GLY A 142 7.26 11.73 8.12
C GLY A 142 6.12 12.30 8.96
N GLU A 143 4.92 12.45 8.37
CA GLU A 143 3.75 12.93 9.10
C GLU A 143 3.06 11.78 9.85
N LYS A 144 2.87 11.97 11.16
CA LYS A 144 2.14 11.03 12.02
C LYS A 144 0.78 11.60 12.35
N LYS A 145 -0.24 10.73 12.38
CA LYS A 145 -1.65 11.12 12.63
C LYS A 145 -2.12 12.25 11.70
N GLN A 146 -1.65 12.27 10.46
CA GLN A 146 -2.10 13.23 9.45
C GLN A 146 -3.61 13.06 9.26
N GLN A 147 -4.35 14.16 9.41
CA GLN A 147 -5.80 14.19 9.31
C GLN A 147 -6.21 14.48 7.87
N LEU A 148 -7.09 13.65 7.32
CA LEU A 148 -7.55 13.73 5.94
C LEU A 148 -9.08 13.67 5.89
N LYS A 149 -9.68 14.35 4.91
CA LYS A 149 -11.13 14.29 4.68
C LYS A 149 -11.52 12.87 4.24
N ARG A 150 -12.39 12.23 5.02
CA ARG A 150 -12.71 10.81 4.86
C ARG A 150 -13.30 10.46 3.50
N SER A 151 -14.20 11.29 2.98
CA SER A 151 -14.84 11.04 1.67
C SER A 151 -13.80 10.97 0.54
N ASP A 152 -12.84 11.88 0.56
CA ASP A 152 -11.90 12.05 -0.54
C ASP A 152 -10.84 10.95 -0.48
N PHE A 153 -10.39 10.60 0.74
CA PHE A 153 -9.49 9.48 0.99
C PHE A 153 -10.10 8.14 0.56
N ILE A 154 -11.38 7.90 0.87
CA ILE A 154 -12.08 6.68 0.44
C ILE A 154 -12.18 6.62 -1.09
N ALA A 155 -12.45 7.74 -1.74
CA ALA A 155 -12.52 7.79 -3.20
C ALA A 155 -11.15 7.49 -3.85
N ALA A 156 -10.06 8.05 -3.32
CA ALA A 156 -8.70 7.75 -3.78
C ALA A 156 -8.33 6.28 -3.59
N TRP A 157 -8.62 5.71 -2.42
CA TRP A 157 -8.40 4.29 -2.14
C TRP A 157 -9.21 3.37 -3.07
N LYS A 158 -10.46 3.73 -3.39
CA LYS A 158 -11.27 3.01 -4.39
C LYS A 158 -10.67 3.08 -5.78
N GLN A 159 -10.21 4.27 -6.22
CA GLN A 159 -9.55 4.44 -7.52
C GLN A 159 -8.30 3.55 -7.64
N MET A 160 -7.59 3.33 -6.54
CA MET A 160 -6.40 2.48 -6.48
C MET A 160 -6.68 1.00 -6.22
N GLY A 161 -7.91 0.52 -6.43
CA GLY A 161 -8.23 -0.90 -6.38
C GLY A 161 -8.54 -1.47 -4.99
N GLN A 162 -8.96 -0.62 -4.04
CA GLN A 162 -9.46 -1.06 -2.72
C GLN A 162 -8.47 -1.94 -1.92
N GLN A 163 -7.17 -1.64 -2.02
CA GLN A 163 -6.11 -2.48 -1.45
C GLN A 163 -5.92 -2.21 0.04
N ALA A 164 -5.89 -3.25 0.87
CA ALA A 164 -5.75 -3.11 2.31
C ALA A 164 -5.20 -4.38 2.99
N VAL A 165 -4.16 -4.21 3.82
CA VAL A 165 -3.51 -5.27 4.58
C VAL A 165 -3.32 -4.85 6.03
N TYR A 166 -3.67 -5.72 6.97
CA TYR A 166 -3.33 -5.56 8.39
C TYR A 166 -2.76 -6.85 8.98
N ILE A 167 -2.22 -6.75 10.19
CA ILE A 167 -1.76 -7.91 10.97
C ILE A 167 -2.65 -7.97 12.23
N SER A 168 -3.33 -9.10 12.43
CA SER A 168 -4.07 -9.34 13.66
C SER A 168 -3.12 -9.72 14.80
N LYS A 169 -3.63 -9.68 16.03
CA LYS A 169 -2.93 -10.31 17.17
C LYS A 169 -2.79 -11.81 16.96
#